data_AF-A0A536M5T1-F1
#
_entry.id   AF-A0A536M5T1-F1
#
_cell.length_a   1.000
_cell.length_b   1.000
_cell.length_c   1.000
_cell.angle_alpha   90.00
_cell.angle_beta   90.00
_cell.angle_gamma   90.00
#
_symmetry.space_group_name_H-M   'P 1'
#
loop_
_entity.id
_entity.type
_entity.pdbx_description
1 polymer ?
#
loop_
_entity_poly.entity_id
_entity_poly.type
_entity_poly.pdbx_seq_one_letter_code
_entity_poly.pdbx_strand_id
1 'polypeptide(L)'
;MADETQIAELSQKMISEREKLLSALESLSEDEAAQSPMDGEWTAKQQMSHLCEMETAYRAWVARALEEDGANVEGVRGERVAIPLEEAENYTVAEHVAEMRQQRERTMALIASMTPSDFDRRASNSLFGSLTVMQWLRSYYRHDRMHVDQISGLEPSYKPQFASGSEPDQRRVQRIK
;
A
#
# COMPACT_ATOMS: atom_id res chain seq x y z
N MET A 1 -24.16 2.75 -1.86
CA MET A 1 -23.50 3.50 -2.93
C MET A 1 -22.71 4.61 -2.29
N ALA A 2 -21.40 4.59 -2.53
CA ALA A 2 -20.55 5.70 -2.11
C ALA A 2 -21.06 6.99 -2.78
N ASP A 3 -21.13 8.07 -2.01
CA ASP A 3 -21.45 9.38 -2.58
C ASP A 3 -20.18 10.08 -3.09
N GLU A 4 -20.36 11.09 -3.93
CA GLU A 4 -19.25 11.85 -4.53
C GLU A 4 -18.35 12.51 -3.47
N THR A 5 -18.91 12.86 -2.30
CA THR A 5 -18.13 13.46 -1.20
C THR A 5 -17.16 12.44 -0.60
N GLN A 6 -17.61 11.20 -0.40
CA GLN A 6 -16.77 10.11 0.09
C GLN A 6 -15.64 9.75 -0.89
N ILE A 7 -15.92 9.79 -2.19
CA ILE A 7 -14.92 9.52 -3.24
C ILE A 7 -13.90 10.66 -3.32
N ALA A 8 -14.35 11.91 -3.22
CA ALA A 8 -13.47 13.07 -3.16
C ALA A 8 -12.59 13.05 -1.91
N GLU A 9 -13.16 12.72 -0.75
CA GLU A 9 -12.43 12.61 0.52
C GLU A 9 -11.38 11.48 0.47
N LEU A 10 -11.73 10.32 -0.10
CA LEU A 10 -10.78 9.23 -0.34
C LEU A 10 -9.60 9.72 -1.18
N SER A 11 -9.89 10.35 -2.32
CA SER A 11 -8.86 10.84 -3.26
C SER A 11 -7.95 11.87 -2.60
N GLN A 12 -8.54 12.83 -1.87
CA GLN A 12 -7.79 13.84 -1.12
C GLN A 12 -6.89 13.20 -0.04
N LYS A 13 -7.38 12.20 0.69
CA LYS A 13 -6.59 11.48 1.69
C LYS A 13 -5.46 10.67 1.04
N MET A 14 -5.72 10.00 -0.08
CA MET A 14 -4.68 9.29 -0.82
C MET A 14 -3.56 10.24 -1.24
N ILE A 15 -3.89 11.40 -1.83
CA ILE A 15 -2.88 12.38 -2.23
C ILE A 15 -2.12 12.92 -1.01
N SER A 16 -2.84 13.46 -0.02
CA SER A 16 -2.20 14.16 1.10
C SER A 16 -1.36 13.27 2.01
N GLU A 17 -1.79 12.03 2.28
CA GLU A 17 -0.99 11.14 3.14
C GLU A 17 0.24 10.58 2.41
N ARG A 18 0.15 10.33 1.09
CA ARG A 18 1.34 9.95 0.30
C ARG A 18 2.35 11.09 0.25
N GLU A 19 1.92 12.34 0.04
CA GLU A 19 2.86 13.47 0.03
C GLU A 19 3.55 13.69 1.38
N LYS A 20 2.85 13.47 2.51
CA LYS A 20 3.51 13.49 3.84
C LYS A 20 4.57 12.41 3.98
N LEU A 21 4.26 11.19 3.53
CA LEU A 21 5.22 10.09 3.56
C LEU A 21 6.43 10.36 2.67
N LEU A 22 6.20 10.81 1.43
CA LEU A 22 7.28 11.15 0.52
C LEU A 22 8.16 12.27 1.08
N SER A 23 7.54 13.32 1.67
CA SER A 23 8.30 14.40 2.31
C SER A 23 9.19 13.90 3.45
N ALA A 24 8.71 12.95 4.26
CA ALA A 24 9.49 12.35 5.33
C ALA A 24 10.65 11.51 4.76
N LEU A 25 10.39 10.68 3.76
CA LEU A 25 11.40 9.84 3.09
C LEU A 25 12.47 10.66 2.37
N GLU A 26 12.07 11.69 1.63
CA GLU A 26 12.97 12.60 0.89
C GLU A 26 13.86 13.43 1.83
N SER A 27 13.52 13.52 3.12
CA SER A 27 14.34 14.21 4.13
C SER A 27 15.48 13.36 4.68
N LEU A 28 15.44 12.04 4.46
CA LEU A 28 16.49 11.11 4.89
C LEU A 28 17.68 11.16 3.93
N SER A 29 18.89 11.09 4.48
CA SER A 29 20.07 10.72 3.71
C SER A 29 20.02 9.24 3.28
N GLU A 30 20.81 8.88 2.27
CA GLU A 30 20.93 7.48 1.84
C GLU A 30 21.38 6.55 2.98
N ASP A 31 22.29 7.02 3.84
CA ASP A 31 22.78 6.26 4.98
C ASP A 31 21.70 6.07 6.05
N GLU A 32 20.91 7.10 6.36
CA GLU A 32 19.77 7.01 7.28
C GLU A 32 18.69 6.07 6.72
N ALA A 33 18.40 6.16 5.42
CA ALA A 33 17.39 5.34 4.77
C ALA A 33 17.77 3.85 4.70
N ALA A 34 19.07 3.53 4.73
CA ALA A 34 19.60 2.17 4.76
C ALA A 34 19.76 1.60 6.18
N GLN A 35 19.50 2.39 7.22
CA GLN A 35 19.55 1.92 8.61
C GLN A 35 18.17 1.45 9.07
N SER A 36 18.15 0.32 9.80
CA SER A 36 16.96 -0.14 10.49
C SER A 36 16.83 0.57 11.84
N PRO A 37 15.66 1.12 12.21
CA PRO A 37 15.47 1.81 13.48
C PRO A 37 15.64 0.89 14.69
N MET A 38 15.29 -0.40 14.56
CA MET A 38 15.55 -1.43 15.55
C MET A 38 16.00 -2.75 14.91
N ASP A 39 16.63 -3.62 15.69
CA ASP A 39 17.05 -4.94 15.23
C ASP A 39 15.85 -5.77 14.75
N GLY A 40 15.88 -6.18 13.50
CA GLY A 40 14.75 -6.86 12.89
C GLY A 40 13.56 -5.93 12.69
N GLU A 41 13.78 -4.66 12.34
CA GLU A 41 12.82 -3.82 11.62
C GLU A 41 13.20 -3.68 10.14
N TRP A 42 12.33 -3.07 9.33
CA TRP A 42 12.64 -2.76 7.94
C TRP A 42 13.33 -1.40 7.86
N THR A 43 14.32 -1.29 6.97
CA THR A 43 14.90 -0.01 6.58
C THR A 43 13.85 0.86 5.86
N ALA A 44 14.09 2.17 5.73
CA ALA A 44 13.19 3.02 4.96
C ALA A 44 13.09 2.56 3.49
N LYS A 45 14.20 2.09 2.91
CA LYS A 45 14.23 1.52 1.55
C LYS A 45 13.33 0.30 1.41
N GLN A 46 13.39 -0.63 2.36
CA GLN A 46 12.52 -1.80 2.38
C GLN A 46 11.04 -1.40 2.53
N GLN A 47 10.73 -0.42 3.38
CA GLN A 47 9.36 0.10 3.53
C GLN A 47 8.83 0.72 2.22
N MET A 48 9.65 1.45 1.47
CA MET A 48 9.28 2.02 0.17
C MET A 48 8.94 0.94 -0.87
N SER A 49 9.80 -0.07 -1.04
CA SER A 49 9.51 -1.20 -1.94
C SER A 49 8.27 -1.98 -1.50
N HIS A 50 8.13 -2.24 -0.20
CA HIS A 50 6.97 -2.94 0.35
C HIS A 50 5.66 -2.21 0.02
N LEU A 51 5.63 -0.89 0.18
CA LEU A 51 4.45 -0.09 -0.16
C LEU A 51 4.10 -0.18 -1.64
N CYS A 52 5.10 -0.21 -2.52
CA CYS A 52 4.87 -0.39 -3.96
C CYS A 52 4.26 -1.77 -4.26
N GLU A 53 4.77 -2.84 -3.65
CA GLU A 53 4.23 -4.18 -3.82
C GLU A 53 2.79 -4.28 -3.34
N MET A 54 2.50 -3.73 -2.16
CA MET A 54 1.14 -3.70 -1.63
C MET A 54 0.19 -2.85 -2.48
N GLU A 55 0.68 -1.75 -3.05
CA GLU A 55 -0.07 -0.92 -3.97
C GLU A 55 -0.45 -1.68 -5.25
N THR A 56 0.46 -2.46 -5.83
CA THR A 56 0.14 -3.32 -6.98
C THR A 56 -0.84 -4.45 -6.63
N ALA A 57 -0.69 -5.06 -5.45
CA ALA A 57 -1.55 -6.15 -5.00
C ALA A 57 -2.98 -5.67 -4.75
N TYR A 58 -3.14 -4.58 -4.00
CA TYR A 58 -4.45 -3.97 -3.75
C TYR A 58 -5.11 -3.52 -5.06
N ARG A 59 -4.34 -2.99 -6.03
CA ARG A 59 -4.87 -2.58 -7.33
C ARG A 59 -5.40 -3.78 -8.11
N ALA A 60 -4.68 -4.91 -8.09
CA ALA A 60 -5.15 -6.15 -8.70
C ALA A 60 -6.42 -6.69 -8.02
N TRP A 61 -6.52 -6.63 -6.70
CA TRP A 61 -7.71 -7.09 -5.98
C TRP A 61 -8.94 -6.21 -6.25
N VAL A 62 -8.74 -4.88 -6.32
CA VAL A 62 -9.79 -3.96 -6.74
C VAL A 62 -10.22 -4.27 -8.16
N ALA A 63 -9.30 -4.40 -9.12
CA ALA A 63 -9.62 -4.74 -10.50
C ALA A 63 -10.45 -6.04 -10.60
N ARG A 64 -10.08 -7.08 -9.84
CA ARG A 64 -10.86 -8.33 -9.76
C ARG A 64 -12.27 -8.12 -9.19
N ALA A 65 -12.43 -7.28 -8.17
CA ALA A 65 -13.74 -6.93 -7.64
C ALA A 65 -14.61 -6.21 -8.69
N LEU A 66 -14.00 -5.34 -9.51
CA LEU A 66 -14.69 -4.62 -10.59
C LEU A 66 -15.19 -5.57 -11.69
N GLU A 67 -14.41 -6.60 -12.00
CA GLU A 67 -14.80 -7.64 -12.96
C GLU A 67 -15.89 -8.55 -12.37
N GLU A 68 -15.74 -8.99 -11.12
CA GLU A 68 -16.62 -9.95 -10.45
C GLU A 68 -16.91 -9.50 -9.01
N ASP A 69 -18.17 -9.16 -8.73
CA ASP A 69 -18.57 -8.75 -7.39
C ASP A 69 -18.59 -9.95 -6.45
N GLY A 70 -17.90 -9.83 -5.32
CA GLY A 70 -17.67 -10.95 -4.39
C GLY A 70 -16.50 -11.85 -4.77
N ALA A 71 -15.60 -11.42 -5.66
CA ALA A 71 -14.45 -12.20 -6.09
C ALA A 71 -13.61 -12.71 -4.90
N ASN A 72 -13.18 -13.97 -4.99
CA ASN A 72 -12.10 -14.49 -4.15
C ASN A 72 -10.76 -14.10 -4.81
N VAL A 73 -9.97 -13.30 -4.10
CA VAL A 73 -8.67 -12.79 -4.57
C VAL A 73 -7.49 -13.51 -3.92
N GLU A 74 -7.72 -14.68 -3.34
CA GLU A 74 -6.66 -15.56 -2.84
C GLU A 74 -5.67 -15.89 -3.97
N GLY A 75 -4.38 -15.75 -3.70
CA GLY A 75 -3.33 -15.98 -4.69
C GLY A 75 -3.26 -14.95 -5.84
N VAL A 76 -4.18 -13.98 -5.95
CA VAL A 76 -4.09 -12.91 -6.95
C VAL A 76 -2.90 -12.02 -6.61
N ARG A 77 -1.97 -11.92 -7.57
CA ARG A 77 -0.75 -11.10 -7.46
C ARG A 77 -0.89 -9.81 -8.23
N GLY A 78 -0.27 -8.76 -7.70
CA GLY A 78 -0.06 -7.51 -8.43
C GLY A 78 0.91 -7.68 -9.58
N GLU A 79 1.00 -6.66 -10.42
CA GLU A 79 2.10 -6.55 -11.38
C GLU A 79 3.45 -6.43 -10.67
N ARG A 80 4.53 -6.84 -11.35
CA ARG A 80 5.88 -6.70 -10.79
C ARG A 80 6.24 -5.21 -10.67
N VAL A 81 6.72 -4.81 -9.50
CA VAL A 81 7.27 -3.47 -9.25
C VAL A 81 8.66 -3.31 -9.87
N ALA A 82 9.06 -2.06 -10.14
CA ALA A 82 10.39 -1.78 -10.68
C ALA A 82 11.50 -2.11 -9.68
N ILE A 83 11.23 -1.93 -8.37
CA ILE A 83 12.18 -2.18 -7.28
C ILE A 83 11.57 -3.20 -6.30
N PRO A 84 11.84 -4.51 -6.48
CA PRO A 84 11.38 -5.55 -5.56
C PRO A 84 11.94 -5.35 -4.15
N LEU A 85 11.21 -5.80 -3.13
CA LEU A 85 11.62 -5.69 -1.73
C LEU A 85 13.02 -6.26 -1.47
N GLU A 86 13.35 -7.38 -2.09
CA GLU A 86 14.64 -8.07 -1.93
C GLU A 86 15.82 -7.26 -2.49
N GLU A 87 15.54 -6.37 -3.43
CA GLU A 87 16.54 -5.55 -4.11
C GLU A 87 16.55 -4.10 -3.58
N ALA A 88 15.69 -3.77 -2.61
CA ALA A 88 15.45 -2.40 -2.15
C ALA A 88 16.72 -1.63 -1.79
N GLU A 89 17.69 -2.27 -1.14
CA GLU A 89 18.94 -1.64 -0.71
C GLU A 89 19.87 -1.22 -1.87
N ASN A 90 19.67 -1.79 -3.06
CA ASN A 90 20.49 -1.51 -4.23
C ASN A 90 20.08 -0.21 -4.95
N TYR A 91 19.00 0.43 -4.51
CA TYR A 91 18.44 1.63 -5.14
C TYR A 91 18.51 2.82 -4.20
N THR A 92 18.59 4.01 -4.80
CA THR A 92 18.59 5.29 -4.09
C THR A 92 17.19 5.65 -3.59
N VAL A 93 17.12 6.50 -2.56
CA VAL A 93 15.85 7.07 -2.07
C VAL A 93 15.09 7.75 -3.21
N ALA A 94 15.79 8.47 -4.09
CA ALA A 94 15.17 9.15 -5.23
C ALA A 94 14.52 8.17 -6.23
N GLU A 95 15.13 7.02 -6.49
CA GLU A 95 14.57 5.98 -7.36
C GLU A 95 13.33 5.33 -6.74
N HIS A 96 13.36 5.03 -5.44
CA HIS A 96 12.21 4.54 -4.69
C HIS A 96 11.04 5.52 -4.71
N VAL A 97 11.30 6.80 -4.44
CA VAL A 97 10.30 7.87 -4.48
C VAL A 97 9.67 7.98 -5.87
N ALA A 98 10.47 7.88 -6.93
CA ALA A 98 9.97 7.91 -8.31
C ALA A 98 9.01 6.74 -8.59
N GLU A 99 9.35 5.52 -8.16
CA GLU A 99 8.47 4.36 -8.27
C GLU A 99 7.18 4.54 -7.45
N MET A 100 7.27 5.00 -6.20
CA MET A 100 6.09 5.25 -5.36
C MET A 100 5.13 6.27 -5.99
N ARG A 101 5.66 7.32 -6.64
CA ARG A 101 4.86 8.31 -7.36
C ARG A 101 4.18 7.68 -8.58
N GLN A 102 4.91 6.91 -9.38
CA GLN A 102 4.38 6.20 -10.54
C GLN A 102 3.28 5.20 -10.16
N GLN A 103 3.49 4.44 -9.09
CA GLN A 103 2.51 3.48 -8.59
C GLN A 103 1.23 4.18 -8.12
N ARG A 104 1.35 5.32 -7.43
CA ARG A 104 0.18 6.12 -7.01
C ARG A 104 -0.57 6.70 -8.19
N GLU A 105 0.12 7.19 -9.22
CA GLU A 105 -0.51 7.73 -10.42
C GLU A 105 -1.40 6.67 -11.10
N ARG A 106 -0.89 5.43 -11.26
CA ARG A 106 -1.67 4.29 -11.79
C ARG A 106 -2.90 3.98 -10.93
N THR A 107 -2.74 3.99 -9.61
CA THR A 107 -3.85 3.77 -8.68
C THR A 107 -4.91 4.88 -8.78
N MET A 108 -4.50 6.15 -8.86
CA MET A 108 -5.43 7.27 -9.01
C MET A 108 -6.15 7.25 -10.37
N ALA A 109 -5.48 6.82 -11.44
CA ALA A 109 -6.10 6.62 -12.75
C ALA A 109 -7.19 5.54 -12.71
N LEU A 110 -6.97 4.43 -12.00
CA LEU A 110 -8.00 3.43 -11.77
C LEU A 110 -9.21 4.03 -11.05
N ILE A 111 -8.99 4.74 -9.93
CA ILE A 111 -10.08 5.38 -9.16
C ILE A 111 -10.89 6.35 -10.03
N ALA A 112 -10.21 7.15 -10.85
CA ALA A 112 -10.86 8.11 -11.74
C ALA A 112 -11.72 7.46 -12.84
N SER A 113 -11.44 6.19 -13.18
CA SER A 113 -12.22 5.44 -14.17
C SER A 113 -13.47 4.74 -13.61
N MET A 114 -13.61 4.69 -12.27
CA MET A 114 -14.68 3.96 -11.60
C MET A 114 -15.98 4.76 -11.51
N THR A 115 -17.10 4.04 -11.48
CA THR A 115 -18.43 4.59 -11.16
C THR A 115 -18.71 4.58 -9.65
N PRO A 116 -19.64 5.39 -9.13
CA PRO A 116 -19.98 5.36 -7.70
C PRO A 116 -20.44 3.99 -7.18
N SER A 117 -21.10 3.17 -8.02
CA SER A 117 -21.52 1.81 -7.65
C SER A 117 -20.35 0.84 -7.49
N ASP A 118 -19.24 1.07 -8.19
CA ASP A 118 -18.07 0.19 -8.13
C ASP A 118 -17.42 0.14 -6.74
N PHE A 119 -17.55 1.22 -5.97
CA PHE A 119 -17.02 1.33 -4.61
C PHE A 119 -17.71 0.40 -3.60
N ASP A 120 -18.93 -0.06 -3.91
CA ASP A 120 -19.67 -1.02 -3.08
C ASP A 120 -19.32 -2.49 -3.39
N ARG A 121 -18.72 -2.75 -4.55
CA ARG A 121 -18.32 -4.11 -4.97
C ARG A 121 -17.31 -4.68 -4.00
N ARG A 122 -17.26 -6.00 -3.89
CA ARG A 122 -16.48 -6.70 -2.85
C ARG A 122 -15.45 -7.65 -3.44
N ALA A 123 -14.36 -7.81 -2.70
CA ALA A 123 -13.43 -8.91 -2.87
C ALA A 123 -13.06 -9.49 -1.50
N SER A 124 -12.60 -10.74 -1.48
CA SER A 124 -12.23 -11.42 -0.25
C SER A 124 -10.93 -12.22 -0.37
N ASN A 125 -10.16 -12.24 0.71
CA ASN A 125 -9.04 -13.17 0.89
C ASN A 125 -8.95 -13.63 2.35
N SER A 126 -8.11 -14.62 2.60
CA SER A 126 -7.90 -15.14 3.96
C SER A 126 -7.26 -14.14 4.93
N LEU A 127 -6.52 -13.15 4.43
CA LEU A 127 -5.80 -12.17 5.25
C LEU A 127 -6.71 -11.08 5.83
N PHE A 128 -7.69 -10.59 5.06
CA PHE A 128 -8.51 -9.43 5.44
C PHE A 128 -10.02 -9.72 5.44
N GLY A 129 -10.43 -10.94 5.08
CA GLY A 129 -11.84 -11.29 4.91
C GLY A 129 -12.45 -10.58 3.71
N SER A 130 -13.75 -10.29 3.76
CA SER A 130 -14.47 -9.61 2.67
C SER A 130 -14.55 -8.11 2.92
N LEU A 131 -13.92 -7.32 2.05
CA LEU A 131 -13.95 -5.87 2.07
C LEU A 131 -14.58 -5.31 0.79
N THR A 132 -15.23 -4.16 0.88
CA THR A 132 -15.64 -3.40 -0.30
C THR A 132 -14.44 -2.76 -0.99
N VAL A 133 -14.58 -2.39 -2.26
CA VAL A 133 -13.56 -1.63 -2.99
C VAL A 133 -13.21 -0.33 -2.27
N MET A 134 -14.19 0.41 -1.74
CA MET A 134 -13.93 1.58 -0.89
C MET A 134 -13.05 1.25 0.33
N GLN A 135 -13.30 0.12 0.98
CA GLN A 135 -12.49 -0.30 2.13
C GLN A 135 -11.06 -0.67 1.73
N TRP A 136 -10.88 -1.39 0.62
CA TRP A 136 -9.55 -1.68 0.06
C TRP A 136 -8.80 -0.40 -0.32
N LEU A 137 -9.45 0.55 -1.00
CA LEU A 137 -8.84 1.83 -1.38
C LEU A 137 -8.46 2.69 -0.16
N ARG A 138 -9.22 2.60 0.94
CA ARG A 138 -8.86 3.26 2.20
C ARG A 138 -7.60 2.66 2.84
N SER A 139 -7.24 1.42 2.54
CA SER A 139 -6.02 0.81 3.08
C SER A 139 -4.75 1.52 2.61
N TYR A 140 -4.73 2.10 1.40
CA TYR A 140 -3.55 2.77 0.83
C TYR A 140 -3.07 3.93 1.72
N TYR A 141 -3.92 4.94 1.98
CA TYR A 141 -3.51 6.10 2.77
C TYR A 141 -3.31 5.77 4.25
N ARG A 142 -3.97 4.73 4.76
CA ARG A 142 -3.76 4.27 6.14
C ARG A 142 -2.42 3.57 6.29
N HIS A 143 -2.01 2.83 5.26
CA HIS A 143 -0.70 2.21 5.20
C HIS A 143 0.41 3.26 5.07
N ASP A 144 0.18 4.31 4.25
CA ASP A 144 1.10 5.46 4.19
C ASP A 144 1.30 6.08 5.59
N ARG A 145 0.22 6.32 6.35
CA ARG A 145 0.29 6.85 7.73
C ARG A 145 1.06 5.94 8.69
N MET A 146 0.83 4.63 8.60
CA MET A 146 1.56 3.65 9.42
C MET A 146 3.07 3.78 9.22
N HIS A 147 3.51 3.88 7.96
CA HIS A 147 4.93 4.02 7.65
C HIS A 147 5.49 5.40 8.00
N VAL A 148 4.69 6.47 7.94
CA VAL A 148 5.10 7.78 8.48
C VAL A 148 5.44 7.67 9.98
N ASP A 149 4.59 7.02 10.76
CA ASP A 149 4.82 6.81 12.18
C ASP A 149 6.12 6.00 12.40
N GLN A 150 6.29 4.89 11.67
CA GLN A 150 7.48 4.02 11.79
C GLN A 150 8.79 4.73 11.42
N ILE A 151 8.82 5.46 10.30
CA ILE A 151 10.00 6.21 9.86
C ILE A 151 10.33 7.33 10.84
N SER A 152 9.33 7.87 11.54
CA SER A 152 9.51 8.88 12.58
C SER A 152 9.91 8.27 13.94
N GLY A 153 10.09 6.94 14.04
CA GLY A 153 10.39 6.25 15.29
C GLY A 153 9.23 6.21 16.28
N LEU A 154 7.99 6.34 15.79
CA LEU A 154 6.77 6.33 16.59
C LEU A 154 6.05 4.98 16.47
N GLU A 155 5.31 4.63 17.53
CA GLU A 155 4.36 3.53 17.48
C GLU A 155 3.23 3.85 16.48
N PRO A 156 2.93 2.95 15.52
CA PRO A 156 1.91 3.22 14.52
C PRO A 156 0.52 3.43 15.14
N SER A 157 -0.05 4.59 14.84
CA SER A 157 -1.41 4.97 15.22
C SER A 157 -2.48 4.15 14.49
N TYR A 158 -2.12 3.62 13.32
CA TYR A 158 -2.92 2.68 12.54
C TYR A 158 -2.24 1.31 12.50
N LYS A 159 -3.02 0.26 12.79
CA LYS A 159 -2.62 -1.14 12.64
C LYS A 159 -3.65 -1.84 11.74
N PRO A 160 -3.25 -2.50 10.64
CA PRO A 160 -4.18 -3.21 9.78
C PRO A 160 -4.94 -4.29 10.57
N GLN A 161 -6.22 -4.46 10.27
CA GLN A 161 -7.04 -5.49 10.90
C GLN A 161 -6.99 -6.77 10.05
N PHE A 162 -6.12 -7.68 10.44
CA PHE A 162 -6.02 -9.00 9.83
C PHE A 162 -7.11 -9.93 10.38
N ALA A 163 -7.63 -10.84 9.53
CA ALA A 163 -8.64 -11.81 9.91
C ALA A 163 -8.15 -12.78 11.02
N SER A 164 -6.84 -13.02 11.08
CA SER A 164 -6.19 -13.79 12.15
C SER A 164 -6.06 -13.04 13.48
N GLY A 165 -6.25 -11.71 13.48
CA GLY A 165 -5.97 -10.84 14.61
C GLY A 165 -4.49 -10.53 14.84
N SER A 166 -3.59 -10.97 13.95
CA SER A 166 -2.15 -10.70 14.03
C SER A 166 -1.54 -10.47 12.66
N GLU A 167 -0.60 -9.54 12.58
CA GLU A 167 0.13 -9.25 11.35
C GLU A 167 0.96 -10.47 10.90
N PRO A 168 0.78 -10.96 9.67
CA PRO A 168 1.65 -12.01 9.14
C PRO A 168 3.08 -11.48 9.00
N ASP A 169 4.08 -12.37 9.10
CA ASP A 169 5.47 -11.99 8.85
C ASP A 169 5.67 -11.64 7.37
N GLN A 170 5.46 -10.38 7.04
CA GLN A 170 5.53 -9.84 5.68
C GLN A 170 6.93 -9.92 5.08
N ARG A 171 7.96 -10.21 5.88
CA ARG A 171 9.34 -10.41 5.42
C ARG A 171 9.59 -11.81 4.85
N ARG A 172 8.73 -12.79 5.19
CA ARG A 172 8.89 -14.19 4.75
C ARG A 172 7.99 -14.58 3.60
N VAL A 173 6.92 -13.83 3.32
CA VAL A 173 5.87 -14.23 2.36
C VAL A 173 6.38 -14.32 0.91
N GLN A 174 7.53 -13.71 0.58
CA GLN A 174 8.13 -13.79 -0.76
C GLN A 174 9.03 -15.02 -1.01
N ARG A 175 9.29 -15.87 0.00
CA ARG A 175 9.96 -17.17 -0.25
C ARG A 175 8.98 -18.19 -0.82
N ILE A 176 8.54 -17.99 -2.05
CA ILE A 176 7.94 -19.06 -2.86
C ILE A 176 9.08 -19.68 -3.68
N LYS A 177 9.38 -20.95 -3.37
CA LYS A 177 10.23 -21.82 -4.20
C LYS A 177 9.60 -22.10 -5.55
#